data_AF-A0A0B6ZDR7-F1
#
_entry.id   AF-A0A0B6ZDR7-F1
#
_cell.length_a   1.000
_cell.length_b   1.000
_cell.length_c   1.000
_cell.angle_alpha   90.00
_cell.angle_beta   90.00
_cell.angle_gamma   90.00
#
_symmetry.space_group_name_H-M   'P 1'
#
loop_
_entity.id
_entity.type
_entity.pdbx_description
1 polymer ?
#
loop_
_entity_poly.entity_id
_entity_poly.type
_entity_poly.pdbx_seq_one_letter_code
_entity_poly.pdbx_strand_id
1 'polypeptide(L)'
;SIFIPDHDTYMPLVFSNFADKNVMADAKSSEFGCIIALHDQGLMDGIQRIILTYSIDFWLNAIVATDAITYLTDGLFGLTLTRILQVDIDDMFVGDSGIRTLVKDAKAMVASQEKLRKYIPEFTFKLGFSGEYYLKGNEDEQDGDRKIVEYAHNFIWFDHLSRHERLLNLNRTELSNSMSRNAKFANVHNLPTSRDYMVPPYHAGVYPIYEALYDEWNNRHMTCSSTMEYPKESPVWGRRGFIYRGVMVLPRMDCNLYTTVNRFEDFGGGKPGLDRSIKGDLLFKLFLHTPILIFMTHMSNYANDQLGQYSFENALQFVTKWTNLKLTTLPPYELAKQYFQMYPHETKPIWTNPCEYNSKHLEILPP
;
A
#
# COMPACT_ATOMS: atom_id res chain seq x y z
N SER A 1 -3.36 41.64 11.22
CA SER A 1 -3.48 42.34 9.92
C SER A 1 -4.46 41.57 9.07
N ILE A 2 -5.38 42.27 8.40
CA ILE A 2 -6.32 41.62 7.47
C ILE A 2 -5.54 41.41 6.18
N PHE A 3 -5.32 40.16 5.78
CA PHE A 3 -4.69 39.82 4.51
C PHE A 3 -5.51 40.42 3.36
N ILE A 4 -4.87 41.18 2.47
CA ILE A 4 -5.51 41.76 1.28
C ILE A 4 -5.12 40.88 0.09
N PRO A 5 -6.02 40.03 -0.42
CA PRO A 5 -5.70 39.12 -1.51
C PRO A 5 -5.51 39.82 -2.86
N ASP A 6 -6.04 41.03 -3.00
CA ASP A 6 -5.97 41.85 -4.22
C ASP A 6 -4.81 42.84 -4.09
N HIS A 7 -3.61 42.36 -4.40
CA HIS A 7 -2.38 43.16 -4.35
C HIS A 7 -1.39 42.63 -5.39
N ASP A 8 -0.76 43.53 -6.14
CA ASP A 8 0.05 43.20 -7.33
C ASP A 8 1.25 42.27 -7.07
N THR A 9 1.65 42.10 -5.81
CA THR A 9 2.74 41.17 -5.43
C THR A 9 2.30 39.73 -5.21
N TYR A 10 1.00 39.49 -5.06
CA TYR A 10 0.45 38.17 -4.77
C TYR A 10 -0.48 37.72 -5.89
N MET A 11 -0.28 36.48 -6.34
CA MET A 11 -1.16 35.84 -7.32
C MET A 11 -1.97 34.75 -6.63
N PRO A 12 -3.31 34.83 -6.59
CA PRO A 12 -4.15 33.73 -6.12
C PRO A 12 -3.95 32.49 -6.98
N LEU A 13 -3.71 31.33 -6.34
CA LEU A 13 -3.50 30.06 -7.04
C LEU A 13 -4.75 29.18 -7.02
N VAL A 14 -5.41 29.08 -5.86
CA VAL A 14 -6.53 28.17 -5.67
C VAL A 14 -7.61 28.83 -4.83
N PHE A 15 -8.85 28.62 -5.26
CA PHE A 15 -10.06 29.08 -4.61
C PHE A 15 -10.88 27.89 -4.10
N SER A 16 -11.54 28.05 -2.95
CA SER A 16 -12.48 27.07 -2.41
C SER A 16 -13.63 27.74 -1.69
N ASN A 17 -14.77 27.07 -1.63
CA ASN A 17 -15.93 27.50 -0.86
C ASN A 17 -15.99 26.76 0.48
N PHE A 18 -16.48 27.44 1.52
CA PHE A 18 -16.78 26.78 2.79
C PHE A 18 -18.02 25.88 2.64
N ALA A 19 -17.97 24.68 3.20
CA ALA A 19 -19.11 23.78 3.26
C ALA A 19 -20.23 24.34 4.16
N ASP A 20 -19.87 25.03 5.26
CA ASP A 20 -20.79 25.74 6.13
C ASP A 20 -20.67 27.25 5.92
N LYS A 21 -21.76 27.87 5.44
CA LYS A 21 -21.84 29.31 5.19
C LYS A 21 -21.90 30.14 6.48
N ASN A 22 -21.98 29.52 7.66
CA ASN A 22 -21.98 30.24 8.93
C ASN A 22 -20.57 30.60 9.45
N VAL A 23 -19.51 30.08 8.84
CA VAL A 23 -18.09 30.38 9.18
C VAL A 23 -17.59 31.67 8.50
N MET A 24 -18.47 32.41 7.83
CA MET A 24 -18.17 33.56 6.96
C MET A 24 -17.65 34.83 7.67
N ALA A 25 -17.54 34.86 9.00
CA ALA A 25 -17.33 36.11 9.73
C ALA A 25 -16.01 36.84 9.39
N ASP A 26 -14.94 36.10 9.04
CA ASP A 26 -13.60 36.67 8.88
C ASP A 26 -12.96 36.47 7.48
N ALA A 27 -13.65 35.83 6.53
CA ALA A 27 -13.10 35.51 5.21
C ALA A 27 -13.67 36.42 4.12
N LYS A 28 -12.83 37.28 3.52
CA LYS A 28 -13.17 37.96 2.26
C LYS A 28 -13.24 36.91 1.14
N SER A 29 -14.44 36.63 0.65
CA SER A 29 -14.67 35.78 -0.52
C SER A 29 -14.61 36.60 -1.81
N SER A 30 -13.92 36.06 -2.82
CA SER A 30 -14.01 36.52 -4.21
C SER A 30 -15.24 35.90 -4.87
N GLU A 31 -15.53 36.26 -6.13
CA GLU A 31 -16.58 35.59 -6.93
C GLU A 31 -16.34 34.07 -7.09
N PHE A 32 -15.08 33.63 -6.99
CA PHE A 32 -14.67 32.23 -7.08
C PHE A 32 -14.58 31.52 -5.71
N GLY A 33 -14.87 32.22 -4.60
CA GLY A 33 -14.75 31.72 -3.24
C GLY A 33 -13.56 32.29 -2.48
N CYS A 34 -13.15 31.61 -1.41
CA CYS A 34 -12.02 32.01 -0.56
C CYS A 34 -10.70 31.51 -1.13
N ILE A 35 -9.66 32.34 -1.05
CA ILE A 35 -8.34 31.96 -1.53
C ILE A 35 -7.67 31.05 -0.50
N ILE A 36 -7.31 29.84 -0.93
CA ILE A 36 -6.68 28.83 -0.08
C ILE A 36 -5.18 28.70 -0.31
N ALA A 37 -4.68 29.23 -1.42
CA ALA A 37 -3.26 29.28 -1.76
C ALA A 37 -2.92 30.54 -2.57
N LEU A 38 -1.79 31.18 -2.26
CA LEU A 38 -1.27 32.37 -2.94
C LEU A 38 0.20 32.20 -3.30
N HIS A 39 0.61 32.78 -4.41
CA HIS A 39 2.01 32.91 -4.81
C HIS A 39 2.49 34.33 -4.53
N ASP A 40 3.36 34.48 -3.55
CA ASP A 40 4.24 35.63 -3.41
C ASP A 40 5.36 35.49 -4.45
N GLN A 41 5.35 36.38 -5.44
CA GLN A 41 6.31 36.35 -6.54
C GLN A 41 7.69 36.89 -6.13
N GLY A 42 7.87 37.34 -4.88
CA GLY A 42 9.14 37.88 -4.39
C GLY A 42 9.47 39.25 -4.99
N LEU A 43 8.47 40.00 -5.48
CA LEU A 43 8.71 41.31 -6.10
C LEU A 43 9.29 42.36 -5.13
N MET A 44 9.18 42.12 -3.81
CA MET A 44 9.67 43.03 -2.77
C MET A 44 11.09 42.67 -2.28
N ASP A 45 11.40 41.39 -2.10
CA ASP A 45 12.65 40.93 -1.47
C ASP A 45 13.43 39.88 -2.29
N GLY A 46 12.94 39.54 -3.48
CA GLY A 46 13.53 38.55 -4.37
C GLY A 46 13.24 37.09 -4.01
N ILE A 47 12.39 36.82 -3.00
CA ILE A 47 12.12 35.46 -2.52
C ILE A 47 10.69 35.05 -2.90
N GLN A 48 10.56 34.03 -3.73
CA GLN A 48 9.25 33.46 -4.06
C GLN A 48 8.73 32.58 -2.92
N ARG A 49 7.43 32.64 -2.64
CA ARG A 49 6.77 31.83 -1.60
C ARG A 49 5.38 31.39 -2.07
N ILE A 50 4.99 30.19 -1.69
CA ILE A 50 3.58 29.78 -1.75
C ILE A 50 3.01 29.79 -0.33
N ILE A 51 1.96 30.57 -0.12
CA ILE A 51 1.28 30.73 1.17
C ILE A 51 -0.03 29.95 1.13
N LEU A 52 -0.14 28.92 1.97
CA LEU A 52 -1.38 28.17 2.18
C LEU A 52 -2.11 28.76 3.38
N THR A 53 -3.39 29.09 3.22
CA THR A 53 -4.19 29.74 4.27
C THR A 53 -4.90 28.75 5.20
N TYR A 54 -4.76 27.44 4.94
CA TYR A 54 -5.36 26.36 5.73
C TYR A 54 -4.44 25.13 5.82
N SER A 55 -4.74 24.20 6.74
CA SER A 55 -3.93 22.99 6.98
C SER A 55 -3.76 22.12 5.72
N ILE A 56 -2.58 21.51 5.57
CA ILE A 56 -2.29 20.46 4.57
C ILE A 56 -3.01 19.14 4.89
N ASP A 57 -3.67 19.05 6.04
CA ASP A 57 -4.59 17.94 6.31
C ASP A 57 -5.73 17.89 5.29
N PHE A 58 -6.15 19.06 4.80
CA PHE A 58 -7.09 19.16 3.70
C PHE A 58 -6.40 18.76 2.39
N TRP A 59 -6.97 17.78 1.70
CA TRP A 59 -6.35 17.10 0.56
C TRP A 59 -5.97 18.02 -0.60
N LEU A 60 -6.78 19.04 -0.88
CA LEU A 60 -6.47 19.98 -1.97
C LEU A 60 -5.23 20.81 -1.61
N ASN A 61 -5.10 21.22 -0.34
CA ASN A 61 -3.90 21.90 0.13
C ASN A 61 -2.67 20.98 0.10
N ALA A 62 -2.84 19.67 0.33
CA ALA A 62 -1.74 18.71 0.17
C ALA A 62 -1.25 18.62 -1.29
N ILE A 63 -2.16 18.62 -2.27
CA ILE A 63 -1.78 18.68 -3.70
C ILE A 63 -1.01 19.98 -3.98
N VAL A 64 -1.57 21.13 -3.59
CA VAL A 64 -0.94 22.43 -3.83
C VAL A 64 0.42 22.52 -3.14
N ALA A 65 0.57 21.97 -1.94
CA ALA A 65 1.85 21.92 -1.25
C ALA A 65 2.89 21.09 -2.03
N THR A 66 2.49 19.96 -2.59
CA THR A 66 3.36 19.09 -3.41
C THR A 66 3.81 19.81 -4.69
N ASP A 67 2.89 20.49 -5.37
CA ASP A 67 3.18 21.27 -6.57
C ASP A 67 4.05 22.50 -6.24
N ALA A 68 3.79 23.17 -5.12
CA ALA A 68 4.56 24.31 -4.64
C ALA A 68 6.01 23.93 -4.34
N ILE A 69 6.24 22.79 -3.66
CA ILE A 69 7.59 22.27 -3.41
C ILE A 69 8.32 22.02 -4.73
N THR A 70 7.65 21.36 -5.68
CA THR A 70 8.21 21.07 -6.99
C THR A 70 8.56 22.37 -7.73
N TYR A 71 7.64 23.32 -7.78
CA TYR A 71 7.79 24.59 -8.49
C TYR A 71 8.89 25.48 -7.88
N LEU A 72 8.85 25.70 -6.55
CA LEU A 72 9.81 26.58 -5.87
C LEU A 72 11.24 26.03 -5.86
N THR A 73 11.40 24.73 -6.08
CA THR A 73 12.72 24.07 -6.09
C THR A 73 13.21 23.71 -7.48
N ASP A 74 12.54 24.24 -8.53
CA ASP A 74 12.85 23.93 -9.93
C ASP A 74 12.91 22.41 -10.19
N GLY A 75 12.02 21.67 -9.54
CA GLY A 75 11.91 20.22 -9.63
C GLY A 75 12.84 19.41 -8.73
N LEU A 76 13.75 20.03 -7.96
CA LEU A 76 14.74 19.30 -7.14
C LEU A 76 14.10 18.34 -6.13
N PHE A 77 12.99 18.74 -5.50
CA PHE A 77 12.21 17.89 -4.59
C PHE A 77 10.90 17.38 -5.21
N GLY A 78 10.77 17.50 -6.54
CA GLY A 78 9.60 17.04 -7.26
C GLY A 78 9.54 15.52 -7.33
N LEU A 79 8.36 14.98 -7.07
CA LEU A 79 8.08 13.56 -7.34
C LEU A 79 7.66 13.40 -8.79
N THR A 80 7.98 12.25 -9.39
CA THR A 80 7.42 11.93 -10.72
C THR A 80 5.88 11.88 -10.65
N LEU A 81 5.18 12.02 -11.78
CA LEU A 81 3.72 11.84 -11.82
C LEU A 81 3.31 10.35 -11.82
N THR A 82 4.24 9.45 -12.08
CA THR A 82 3.96 8.02 -12.19
C THR A 82 3.85 7.39 -10.81
N ARG A 83 2.82 6.57 -10.59
CA ARG A 83 2.63 5.74 -9.41
C ARG A 83 2.56 4.30 -9.84
N ILE A 84 3.45 3.46 -9.31
CA ILE A 84 3.48 2.04 -9.64
C ILE A 84 2.87 1.27 -8.48
N LEU A 85 1.76 0.59 -8.77
CA LEU A 85 0.92 -0.06 -7.78
C LEU A 85 1.08 -1.57 -7.83
N GLN A 86 1.24 -2.14 -6.64
CA GLN A 86 1.06 -3.56 -6.33
C GLN A 86 0.14 -3.66 -5.10
N VAL A 87 -0.82 -4.59 -5.16
CA VAL A 87 -1.70 -4.91 -4.03
C VAL A 87 -1.53 -6.39 -3.72
N ASP A 88 -0.97 -6.65 -2.55
CA ASP A 88 -0.77 -7.99 -2.02
C ASP A 88 -1.92 -8.34 -1.09
N ILE A 89 -2.49 -9.52 -1.30
CA ILE A 89 -3.54 -10.13 -0.51
C ILE A 89 -2.91 -11.35 0.15
N ASP A 90 -2.34 -11.15 1.32
CA ASP A 90 -1.77 -12.21 2.13
C ASP A 90 -2.90 -13.12 2.68
N ASP A 91 -2.53 -14.22 3.32
CA ASP A 91 -3.46 -15.09 4.05
C ASP A 91 -4.55 -15.76 3.21
N MET A 92 -4.34 -15.98 1.92
CA MET A 92 -5.28 -16.76 1.12
C MET A 92 -5.43 -18.17 1.70
N PHE A 93 -6.69 -18.54 1.93
CA PHE A 93 -7.17 -19.73 2.66
C PHE A 93 -6.99 -19.69 4.18
N VAL A 94 -6.35 -18.69 4.78
CA VAL A 94 -6.12 -18.60 6.23
C VAL A 94 -7.20 -17.73 6.89
N GLY A 95 -7.73 -18.18 8.02
CA GLY A 95 -8.74 -17.43 8.78
C GLY A 95 -9.81 -18.32 9.40
N ASP A 96 -10.43 -17.81 10.46
CA ASP A 96 -11.53 -18.48 11.18
C ASP A 96 -12.82 -18.51 10.34
N SER A 97 -13.68 -19.50 10.60
CA SER A 97 -15.00 -19.57 9.97
C SER A 97 -15.81 -18.31 10.28
N GLY A 98 -16.50 -17.79 9.27
CA GLY A 98 -17.29 -16.55 9.31
C GLY A 98 -16.61 -15.35 8.68
N ILE A 99 -15.31 -15.43 8.38
CA ILE A 99 -14.56 -14.35 7.71
C ILE A 99 -13.81 -14.83 6.45
N ARG A 100 -14.00 -16.08 6.04
CA ARG A 100 -13.34 -16.65 4.85
C ARG A 100 -14.06 -16.22 3.57
N THR A 101 -13.36 -16.36 2.45
CA THR A 101 -13.89 -16.06 1.13
C THR A 101 -15.11 -16.93 0.81
N LEU A 102 -16.20 -16.31 0.36
CA LEU A 102 -17.34 -17.01 -0.25
C LEU A 102 -17.28 -16.91 -1.78
N VAL A 103 -18.11 -17.70 -2.47
CA VAL A 103 -18.23 -17.65 -3.94
C VAL A 103 -18.52 -16.24 -4.47
N LYS A 104 -19.32 -15.45 -3.74
CA LYS A 104 -19.62 -14.05 -4.11
C LYS A 104 -18.38 -13.16 -4.09
N ASP A 105 -17.47 -13.42 -3.16
CA ASP A 105 -16.26 -12.63 -2.93
C ASP A 105 -15.20 -12.97 -3.98
N ALA A 106 -15.03 -14.25 -4.30
CA ALA A 106 -14.18 -14.71 -5.40
C ALA A 106 -14.56 -14.04 -6.74
N LYS A 107 -15.86 -14.01 -7.05
CA LYS A 107 -16.39 -13.31 -8.25
C LYS A 107 -16.15 -11.81 -8.19
N ALA A 108 -16.33 -11.19 -7.02
CA ALA A 108 -16.12 -9.77 -6.82
C ALA A 108 -14.65 -9.36 -6.99
N MET A 109 -13.69 -10.18 -6.53
CA MET A 109 -12.27 -9.93 -6.76
C MET A 109 -11.93 -9.86 -8.25
N VAL A 110 -12.38 -10.84 -9.05
CA VAL A 110 -12.17 -10.83 -10.51
C VAL A 110 -12.83 -9.61 -11.16
N ALA A 111 -14.08 -9.32 -10.82
CA ALA A 111 -14.79 -8.15 -11.34
C ALA A 111 -14.14 -6.81 -10.94
N SER A 112 -13.54 -6.74 -9.75
CA SER A 112 -12.83 -5.55 -9.27
C SER A 112 -11.57 -5.29 -10.11
N GLN A 113 -10.80 -6.33 -10.45
CA GLN A 113 -9.64 -6.17 -11.34
C GLN A 113 -10.03 -5.55 -12.68
N GLU A 114 -11.16 -5.94 -13.29
CA GLU A 114 -11.65 -5.33 -14.54
C GLU A 114 -11.95 -3.84 -14.41
N LYS A 115 -12.43 -3.39 -13.24
CA LYS A 115 -12.64 -1.96 -12.98
C LYS A 115 -11.31 -1.25 -12.75
N LEU A 116 -10.40 -1.84 -11.98
CA LEU A 116 -9.09 -1.28 -11.70
C LEU A 116 -8.24 -1.17 -12.97
N ARG A 117 -8.39 -2.12 -13.91
CA ARG A 117 -7.74 -2.13 -15.23
C ARG A 117 -8.09 -0.95 -16.12
N LYS A 118 -9.21 -0.26 -15.86
CA LYS A 118 -9.56 1.00 -16.55
C LYS A 118 -8.63 2.16 -16.19
N TYR A 119 -8.01 2.10 -15.01
CA TYR A 119 -7.08 3.11 -14.50
C TYR A 119 -5.63 2.64 -14.56
N ILE A 120 -5.40 1.33 -14.40
CA ILE A 120 -4.08 0.70 -14.38
C ILE A 120 -4.09 -0.48 -15.34
N PRO A 121 -3.66 -0.30 -16.61
CA PRO A 121 -3.59 -1.40 -17.56
C PRO A 121 -2.83 -2.60 -16.97
N GLU A 122 -3.32 -3.81 -17.26
CA GLU A 122 -2.73 -5.09 -16.81
C GLU A 122 -2.74 -5.34 -15.28
N PHE A 123 -3.40 -4.49 -14.49
CA PHE A 123 -3.52 -4.67 -13.05
C PHE A 123 -4.01 -6.07 -12.67
N THR A 124 -3.32 -6.70 -11.73
CA THR A 124 -3.65 -8.04 -11.21
C THR A 124 -3.30 -8.10 -9.73
N PHE A 125 -4.22 -8.57 -8.89
CA PHE A 125 -3.97 -8.81 -7.47
C PHE A 125 -2.94 -9.93 -7.31
N LYS A 126 -2.09 -9.76 -6.29
CA LYS A 126 -1.09 -10.77 -5.91
C LYS A 126 -1.55 -11.48 -4.64
N LEU A 127 -1.68 -12.80 -4.70
CA LEU A 127 -2.31 -13.63 -3.66
C LEU A 127 -1.27 -14.47 -2.94
N GLY A 128 -1.01 -14.14 -1.67
CA GLY A 128 -0.15 -14.91 -0.78
C GLY A 128 -0.91 -16.07 -0.17
N PHE A 129 -0.52 -17.31 -0.45
CA PHE A 129 -1.31 -18.49 -0.07
C PHE A 129 -0.60 -19.44 0.91
N SER A 130 -1.40 -20.03 1.79
CA SER A 130 -1.01 -21.13 2.67
C SER A 130 -1.88 -22.36 2.41
N GLY A 131 -1.37 -23.26 1.57
CA GLY A 131 -2.14 -24.37 1.01
C GLY A 131 -2.72 -25.36 2.02
N GLU A 132 -2.15 -25.52 3.22
CA GLU A 132 -2.70 -26.44 4.23
C GLU A 132 -4.02 -25.95 4.86
N TYR A 133 -4.46 -24.74 4.54
CA TYR A 133 -5.75 -24.23 4.97
C TYR A 133 -6.84 -24.26 3.88
N TYR A 134 -6.52 -24.76 2.70
CA TYR A 134 -7.50 -24.96 1.63
C TYR A 134 -8.62 -25.91 2.08
N LEU A 135 -9.87 -25.52 1.82
CA LEU A 135 -11.09 -26.26 2.21
C LEU A 135 -11.27 -26.43 3.72
N LYS A 136 -10.71 -25.51 4.52
CA LYS A 136 -11.13 -25.33 5.91
C LYS A 136 -12.36 -24.42 5.99
N GLY A 137 -13.01 -24.41 7.15
CA GLY A 137 -14.25 -23.65 7.36
C GLY A 137 -15.51 -24.44 7.04
N ASN A 138 -16.63 -23.74 6.94
CA ASN A 138 -17.93 -24.32 6.59
C ASN A 138 -18.07 -24.60 5.08
N GLU A 139 -19.16 -25.25 4.67
CA GLU A 139 -19.35 -25.67 3.28
C GLU A 139 -19.36 -24.51 2.27
N ASP A 140 -20.00 -23.37 2.60
CA ASP A 140 -20.04 -22.19 1.74
C ASP A 140 -18.64 -21.56 1.55
N GLU A 141 -17.82 -21.61 2.60
CA GLU A 141 -16.42 -21.14 2.58
C GLU A 141 -15.53 -22.07 1.76
N GLN A 142 -15.75 -23.38 1.86
CA GLN A 142 -15.05 -24.36 1.02
C GLN A 142 -15.42 -24.17 -0.46
N ASP A 143 -16.67 -23.83 -0.78
CA ASP A 143 -17.07 -23.46 -2.13
C ASP A 143 -16.42 -22.16 -2.60
N GLY A 144 -16.22 -21.19 -1.70
CA GLY A 144 -15.44 -19.99 -1.96
C GLY A 144 -13.98 -20.29 -2.31
N ASP A 145 -13.31 -21.13 -1.51
CA ASP A 145 -11.95 -21.61 -1.75
C ASP A 145 -11.84 -22.29 -3.12
N ARG A 146 -12.76 -23.22 -3.44
CA ARG A 146 -12.82 -23.88 -4.76
C ARG A 146 -12.97 -22.86 -5.88
N LYS A 147 -13.84 -21.86 -5.71
CA LYS A 147 -14.09 -20.83 -6.72
C LYS A 147 -12.87 -19.93 -6.94
N ILE A 148 -12.14 -19.59 -5.89
CA ILE A 148 -10.87 -18.86 -6.00
C ILE A 148 -9.84 -19.66 -6.79
N VAL A 149 -9.70 -20.96 -6.50
CA VAL A 149 -8.77 -21.85 -7.23
C VAL A 149 -9.21 -22.02 -8.69
N GLU A 150 -10.52 -22.13 -8.97
CA GLU A 150 -11.06 -22.15 -10.34
C GLU A 150 -10.66 -20.87 -11.11
N TYR A 151 -10.59 -19.74 -10.43
CA TYR A 151 -10.16 -18.46 -11.01
C TYR A 151 -8.66 -18.19 -10.91
N ALA A 152 -7.83 -19.16 -10.53
CA ALA A 152 -6.41 -18.95 -10.22
C ALA A 152 -5.64 -18.18 -11.31
N HIS A 153 -5.92 -18.42 -12.59
CA HIS A 153 -5.26 -17.75 -13.73
C HIS A 153 -5.59 -16.25 -13.87
N ASN A 154 -6.58 -15.73 -13.11
CA ASN A 154 -6.87 -14.30 -13.07
C ASN A 154 -5.96 -13.54 -12.10
N PHE A 155 -5.14 -14.25 -11.32
CA PHE A 155 -4.32 -13.72 -10.24
C PHE A 155 -2.85 -14.11 -10.43
N ILE A 156 -1.95 -13.38 -9.78
CA ILE A 156 -0.56 -13.82 -9.57
C ILE A 156 -0.48 -14.36 -8.15
N TRP A 157 0.10 -15.53 -7.94
CA TRP A 157 0.21 -16.13 -6.62
C TRP A 157 1.64 -16.01 -6.10
N PHE A 158 1.82 -15.89 -4.79
CA PHE A 158 3.13 -16.00 -4.17
C PHE A 158 3.07 -16.86 -2.91
N ASP A 159 4.20 -17.47 -2.57
CA ASP A 159 4.28 -18.34 -1.41
C ASP A 159 4.16 -17.55 -0.11
N HIS A 160 3.33 -18.04 0.80
CA HIS A 160 3.14 -17.51 2.15
C HIS A 160 3.29 -18.61 3.22
N LEU A 161 4.21 -19.56 2.95
CA LEU A 161 4.42 -20.80 3.71
C LEU A 161 3.20 -21.72 3.81
N SER A 162 3.43 -23.02 3.98
CA SER A 162 2.35 -24.03 3.86
C SER A 162 1.30 -23.94 4.96
N ARG A 163 1.69 -23.66 6.20
CA ARG A 163 0.79 -23.64 7.37
C ARG A 163 0.72 -22.28 8.03
N HIS A 164 1.03 -21.21 7.30
CA HIS A 164 1.11 -19.89 7.89
C HIS A 164 1.98 -19.90 9.17
N GLU A 165 3.10 -20.64 9.11
CA GLU A 165 3.94 -20.88 10.28
C GLU A 165 4.62 -19.60 10.74
N ARG A 166 4.76 -19.42 12.05
CA ARG A 166 5.72 -18.46 12.60
C ARG A 166 7.14 -18.98 12.34
N LEU A 167 7.92 -18.23 11.58
CA LEU A 167 9.31 -18.59 11.23
C LEU A 167 10.19 -18.87 12.46
N LEU A 168 9.87 -18.23 13.58
CA LEU A 168 10.47 -18.46 14.90
C LEU A 168 10.49 -19.91 15.37
N ASN A 169 9.53 -20.69 14.92
CA ASN A 169 9.37 -22.07 15.39
C ASN A 169 9.97 -23.08 14.41
N LEU A 170 10.65 -22.61 13.36
CA LEU A 170 11.15 -23.44 12.28
C LEU A 170 12.67 -23.40 12.24
N ASN A 171 13.28 -24.58 12.24
CA ASN A 171 14.65 -24.70 11.75
C ASN A 171 14.67 -24.66 10.20
N ARG A 172 15.86 -24.53 9.62
CA ARG A 172 16.04 -24.43 8.16
C ARG A 172 15.41 -25.61 7.39
N THR A 173 15.51 -26.83 7.91
CA THR A 173 14.92 -28.02 7.26
C THR A 173 13.40 -27.94 7.25
N GLU A 174 12.80 -27.54 8.36
CA GLU A 174 11.34 -27.36 8.47
C GLU A 174 10.83 -26.24 7.57
N LEU A 175 11.57 -25.13 7.48
CA LEU A 175 11.30 -24.04 6.54
C LEU A 175 11.31 -24.53 5.09
N SER A 176 12.37 -25.23 4.70
CA SER A 176 12.50 -25.79 3.34
C SER A 176 11.36 -26.77 3.03
N ASN A 177 10.98 -27.60 4.01
CA ASN A 177 9.84 -28.51 3.90
C ASN A 177 8.51 -27.76 3.75
N SER A 178 8.28 -26.68 4.50
CA SER A 178 7.07 -25.86 4.39
C SER A 178 6.95 -25.22 3.00
N MET A 179 8.00 -24.57 2.51
CA MET A 179 8.01 -24.00 1.15
C MET A 179 7.78 -25.08 0.08
N SER A 180 8.36 -26.28 0.25
CA SER A 180 8.19 -27.38 -0.70
C SER A 180 6.77 -27.96 -0.70
N ARG A 181 6.12 -28.05 0.47
CA ARG A 181 4.71 -28.44 0.58
C ARG A 181 3.80 -27.44 -0.13
N ASN A 182 4.05 -26.15 0.05
CA ASN A 182 3.23 -25.11 -0.54
C ASN A 182 3.44 -25.01 -2.07
N ALA A 183 4.67 -25.18 -2.55
CA ALA A 183 4.96 -25.33 -3.97
C ALA A 183 4.26 -26.56 -4.58
N LYS A 184 4.20 -27.69 -3.85
CA LYS A 184 3.44 -28.87 -4.28
C LYS A 184 1.94 -28.57 -4.39
N PHE A 185 1.38 -27.83 -3.43
CA PHE A 185 -0.02 -27.39 -3.49
C PHE A 185 -0.27 -26.56 -4.76
N ALA A 186 0.57 -25.55 -5.03
CA ALA A 186 0.45 -24.73 -6.23
C ALA A 186 0.48 -25.57 -7.51
N ASN A 187 1.38 -26.55 -7.60
CA ASN A 187 1.46 -27.44 -8.76
C ASN A 187 0.22 -28.33 -8.93
N VAL A 188 -0.31 -28.91 -7.84
CA VAL A 188 -1.51 -29.75 -7.88
C VAL A 188 -2.74 -28.96 -8.32
N HIS A 189 -2.83 -27.69 -7.91
CA HIS A 189 -3.95 -26.80 -8.21
C HIS A 189 -3.72 -25.88 -9.41
N ASN A 190 -2.61 -26.04 -10.14
CA ASN A 190 -2.22 -25.23 -11.30
C ASN A 190 -2.22 -23.70 -11.03
N LEU A 191 -1.76 -23.29 -9.84
CA LEU A 191 -1.68 -21.88 -9.48
C LEU A 191 -0.53 -21.18 -10.24
N PRO A 192 -0.75 -20.03 -10.90
CA PRO A 192 0.31 -19.22 -11.49
C PRO A 192 1.15 -18.51 -10.43
N THR A 193 2.09 -19.25 -9.83
CA THR A 193 2.97 -18.72 -8.78
C THR A 193 4.17 -17.96 -9.34
N SER A 194 4.40 -16.75 -8.83
CA SER A 194 5.62 -15.98 -9.04
C SER A 194 6.80 -16.72 -8.42
N ARG A 195 7.86 -16.89 -9.22
CA ARG A 195 9.10 -17.56 -8.79
C ARG A 195 10.07 -16.61 -8.10
N ASP A 196 9.90 -15.32 -8.36
CA ASP A 196 10.82 -14.24 -8.02
C ASP A 196 10.39 -13.45 -6.79
N TYR A 197 9.15 -13.65 -6.30
CA TYR A 197 8.55 -12.90 -5.20
C TYR A 197 7.85 -13.81 -4.18
N MET A 198 8.19 -13.65 -2.90
CA MET A 198 7.56 -14.33 -1.76
C MET A 198 7.54 -13.39 -0.56
N VAL A 199 6.57 -13.56 0.33
CA VAL A 199 6.53 -12.87 1.63
C VAL A 199 6.10 -13.87 2.68
N PRO A 200 6.82 -14.05 3.79
CA PRO A 200 6.44 -15.00 4.82
C PRO A 200 5.38 -14.39 5.76
N PRO A 201 4.64 -15.24 6.49
CA PRO A 201 3.72 -14.81 7.54
C PRO A 201 4.36 -13.82 8.51
N TYR A 202 3.59 -12.80 8.89
CA TYR A 202 4.01 -11.73 9.82
C TYR A 202 5.22 -10.92 9.37
N HIS A 203 5.68 -11.06 8.13
CA HIS A 203 6.96 -10.53 7.65
C HIS A 203 8.19 -11.00 8.45
N ALA A 204 8.03 -12.05 9.24
CA ALA A 204 9.09 -12.55 10.11
C ALA A 204 10.29 -13.00 9.28
N GLY A 205 11.49 -12.81 9.80
CA GLY A 205 12.73 -13.18 9.10
C GLY A 205 13.08 -12.35 7.87
N VAL A 206 12.15 -11.57 7.30
CA VAL A 206 12.48 -10.55 6.28
C VAL A 206 13.24 -9.42 6.94
N TYR A 207 12.64 -8.87 8.00
CA TYR A 207 13.29 -7.97 8.95
C TYR A 207 12.63 -8.10 10.34
N PRO A 208 13.40 -8.34 11.42
CA PRO A 208 14.84 -8.61 11.46
C PRO A 208 15.24 -9.81 10.59
N ILE A 209 16.42 -9.75 9.99
CA ILE A 209 16.86 -10.71 8.97
C ILE A 209 17.12 -12.07 9.60
N TYR A 210 16.47 -13.12 9.07
CA TYR A 210 16.79 -14.52 9.35
C TYR A 210 17.59 -15.11 8.18
N GLU A 211 18.88 -15.38 8.38
CA GLU A 211 19.76 -15.81 7.27
C GLU A 211 19.27 -17.08 6.56
N ALA A 212 18.72 -18.05 7.31
CA ALA A 212 18.23 -19.29 6.72
C ALA A 212 17.05 -19.08 5.76
N LEU A 213 16.22 -18.04 5.98
CA LEU A 213 15.17 -17.66 5.04
C LEU A 213 15.76 -17.21 3.71
N TYR A 214 16.77 -16.33 3.74
CA TYR A 214 17.43 -15.85 2.53
C TYR A 214 18.21 -16.95 1.81
N ASP A 215 18.78 -17.91 2.53
CA ASP A 215 19.41 -19.08 1.93
C ASP A 215 18.40 -19.95 1.17
N GLU A 216 17.23 -20.20 1.77
CA GLU A 216 16.17 -20.98 1.12
C GLU A 216 15.53 -20.25 -0.06
N TRP A 217 15.44 -18.92 0.00
CA TRP A 217 15.04 -18.05 -1.10
C TRP A 217 16.02 -18.07 -2.27
N ASN A 218 17.33 -17.98 -1.99
CA ASN A 218 18.36 -18.06 -3.02
C ASN A 218 18.39 -19.44 -3.70
N ASN A 219 18.23 -20.51 -2.93
CA ASN A 219 18.09 -21.87 -3.47
C ASN A 219 16.89 -22.04 -4.42
N ARG A 220 15.89 -21.15 -4.31
CA ARG A 220 14.67 -21.12 -5.13
C ARG A 220 14.68 -20.01 -6.18
N HIS A 221 15.80 -19.31 -6.34
CA HIS A 221 15.97 -18.19 -7.28
C HIS A 221 15.02 -17.01 -7.04
N MET A 222 14.60 -16.80 -5.79
CA MET A 222 13.83 -15.62 -5.44
C MET A 222 14.71 -14.37 -5.51
N THR A 223 14.19 -13.28 -6.05
CA THR A 223 14.96 -12.03 -6.25
C THR A 223 14.39 -10.84 -5.50
N CYS A 224 13.12 -10.90 -5.08
CA CYS A 224 12.48 -9.81 -4.38
C CYS A 224 11.50 -10.27 -3.30
N SER A 225 11.30 -9.40 -2.31
CA SER A 225 10.30 -9.56 -1.25
C SER A 225 9.84 -8.16 -0.81
N SER A 226 8.94 -8.07 0.14
CA SER A 226 8.58 -6.79 0.75
C SER A 226 8.18 -6.93 2.21
N THR A 227 8.33 -5.84 2.95
CA THR A 227 8.03 -5.81 4.39
C THR A 227 7.52 -4.46 4.85
N MET A 228 6.63 -4.46 5.85
CA MET A 228 6.28 -3.25 6.60
C MET A 228 7.24 -2.97 7.76
N GLU A 229 8.10 -3.93 8.12
CA GLU A 229 8.84 -3.92 9.40
C GLU A 229 10.18 -3.16 9.33
N TYR A 230 10.65 -2.78 8.14
CA TYR A 230 11.99 -2.23 7.94
C TYR A 230 12.03 -0.71 7.66
N PRO A 231 12.96 0.04 8.29
CA PRO A 231 13.77 -0.36 9.45
C PRO A 231 12.92 -0.42 10.72
N LYS A 232 11.70 0.08 10.63
CA LYS A 232 10.67 0.09 11.67
C LYS A 232 9.30 0.23 11.02
N GLU A 233 8.27 -0.29 11.68
CA GLU A 233 6.89 -0.24 11.19
C GLU A 233 6.35 1.19 11.10
N SER A 234 6.70 2.06 12.04
CA SER A 234 6.13 3.39 12.15
C SER A 234 7.20 4.46 12.44
N PRO A 235 7.09 5.65 11.84
CA PRO A 235 6.07 6.04 10.86
C PRO A 235 6.32 5.48 9.45
N VAL A 236 5.26 5.34 8.64
CA VAL A 236 5.31 4.74 7.29
C VAL A 236 6.31 5.45 6.38
N TRP A 237 6.44 6.77 6.46
CA TRP A 237 7.40 7.56 5.66
C TRP A 237 8.87 7.33 6.06
N GLY A 238 9.13 6.65 7.17
CA GLY A 238 10.48 6.23 7.57
C GLY A 238 10.87 4.85 7.03
N ARG A 239 9.94 4.12 6.40
CA ARG A 239 10.20 2.82 5.77
C ARG A 239 11.00 3.03 4.49
N ARG A 240 11.84 2.05 4.16
CA ARG A 240 12.73 2.11 2.99
C ARG A 240 13.06 0.71 2.47
N GLY A 241 13.75 0.61 1.34
CA GLY A 241 14.19 -0.68 0.80
C GLY A 241 15.54 -1.11 1.35
N PHE A 242 15.91 -2.37 1.11
CA PHE A 242 17.27 -2.87 1.27
C PHE A 242 17.54 -4.07 0.35
N ILE A 243 18.82 -4.37 0.12
CA ILE A 243 19.24 -5.58 -0.58
C ILE A 243 20.06 -6.44 0.36
N TYR A 244 19.65 -7.69 0.55
CA TYR A 244 20.40 -8.65 1.36
C TYR A 244 20.50 -10.00 0.65
N ARG A 245 21.73 -10.53 0.55
CA ARG A 245 22.08 -11.77 -0.19
C ARG A 245 21.50 -11.83 -1.62
N GLY A 246 21.42 -10.68 -2.29
CA GLY A 246 20.90 -10.57 -3.67
C GLY A 246 19.37 -10.40 -3.76
N VAL A 247 18.64 -10.48 -2.66
CA VAL A 247 17.19 -10.26 -2.60
C VAL A 247 16.90 -8.79 -2.34
N MET A 248 16.13 -8.18 -3.25
CA MET A 248 15.61 -6.82 -3.16
C MET A 248 14.34 -6.77 -2.29
N VAL A 249 14.42 -6.16 -1.12
CA VAL A 249 13.29 -6.04 -0.19
C VAL A 249 12.73 -4.62 -0.23
N LEU A 250 11.44 -4.51 -0.56
CA LEU A 250 10.76 -3.21 -0.73
C LEU A 250 9.86 -2.87 0.47
N PRO A 251 9.65 -1.58 0.78
CA PRO A 251 8.74 -1.17 1.83
C PRO A 251 7.29 -1.37 1.40
N ARG A 252 6.48 -2.00 2.26
CA ARG A 252 5.03 -2.08 2.11
C ARG A 252 4.35 -0.87 2.78
N MET A 253 3.19 -0.50 2.24
CA MET A 253 2.32 0.58 2.70
C MET A 253 1.16 0.00 3.49
N ASP A 254 0.80 0.69 4.57
CA ASP A 254 -0.36 0.38 5.39
C ASP A 254 -1.54 1.25 4.97
N CYS A 255 -2.68 0.62 4.67
CA CYS A 255 -3.93 1.30 4.31
C CYS A 255 -5.01 1.20 5.41
N ASN A 256 -4.64 0.81 6.63
CA ASN A 256 -5.51 0.53 7.77
C ASN A 256 -6.54 -0.60 7.53
N LEU A 257 -6.28 -1.48 6.57
CA LEU A 257 -7.03 -2.73 6.37
C LEU A 257 -6.25 -3.89 7.01
N TYR A 258 -6.26 -3.92 8.34
CA TYR A 258 -5.63 -4.98 9.13
C TYR A 258 -6.43 -6.29 9.06
N THR A 259 -5.86 -7.39 9.55
CA THR A 259 -6.54 -8.70 9.67
C THR A 259 -7.80 -8.66 10.54
N THR A 260 -7.89 -7.68 11.44
CA THR A 260 -9.05 -7.47 12.32
C THR A 260 -10.13 -6.57 11.69
N VAL A 261 -9.87 -5.98 10.53
CA VAL A 261 -10.78 -5.04 9.86
C VAL A 261 -11.48 -5.75 8.72
N ASN A 262 -12.59 -6.43 9.02
CA ASN A 262 -13.27 -7.33 8.09
C ASN A 262 -14.58 -6.75 7.58
N ARG A 263 -15.17 -5.81 8.32
CA ARG A 263 -16.40 -5.10 8.00
C ARG A 263 -16.21 -3.60 8.08
N PHE A 264 -17.13 -2.84 7.48
CA PHE A 264 -17.06 -1.38 7.52
C PHE A 264 -17.06 -0.82 8.94
N GLU A 265 -17.74 -1.49 9.88
CA GLU A 265 -17.81 -1.12 11.29
C GLU A 265 -16.48 -1.30 12.03
N ASP A 266 -15.63 -2.23 11.59
CA ASP A 266 -14.32 -2.51 12.20
C ASP A 266 -13.27 -1.45 11.82
N PHE A 267 -13.49 -0.73 10.72
CA PHE A 267 -12.58 0.32 10.29
C PHE A 267 -12.64 1.50 11.28
N GLY A 268 -11.49 2.14 11.57
CA GLY A 268 -11.43 3.30 12.45
C GLY A 268 -12.37 4.43 12.00
N GLY A 269 -13.45 4.67 12.76
CA GLY A 269 -14.49 5.64 12.41
C GLY A 269 -15.56 5.12 11.42
N GLY A 270 -15.66 3.81 11.25
CA GLY A 270 -16.63 3.11 10.41
C GLY A 270 -16.43 3.37 8.91
N LYS A 271 -17.47 3.09 8.12
CA LYS A 271 -17.53 3.47 6.70
C LYS A 271 -17.18 4.94 6.44
N PRO A 272 -17.66 5.93 7.23
CA PRO A 272 -17.24 7.33 7.03
C PRO A 272 -15.74 7.55 7.24
N GLY A 273 -15.10 6.81 8.15
CA GLY A 273 -13.65 6.82 8.32
C GLY A 273 -12.91 6.32 7.10
N LEU A 274 -13.37 5.20 6.53
CA LEU A 274 -12.80 4.67 5.30
C LEU A 274 -12.99 5.63 4.12
N ASP A 275 -14.18 6.22 3.98
CA ASP A 275 -14.47 7.23 2.95
C ASP A 275 -13.55 8.45 3.08
N ARG A 276 -13.22 8.89 4.30
CA ARG A 276 -12.24 9.98 4.52
C ARG A 276 -10.82 9.58 4.13
N SER A 277 -10.39 8.36 4.50
CA SER A 277 -9.08 7.82 4.09
C SER A 277 -8.92 7.83 2.57
N ILE A 278 -9.95 7.38 1.85
CA ILE A 278 -10.02 7.35 0.39
C ILE A 278 -10.05 8.75 -0.22
N LYS A 279 -10.87 9.66 0.33
CA LYS A 279 -11.18 10.97 -0.26
C LYS A 279 -10.41 12.09 0.42
N GLY A 280 -9.12 11.90 0.59
CA GLY A 280 -8.22 13.00 0.92
C GLY A 280 -7.27 12.78 2.10
N ASP A 281 -7.47 11.72 2.88
CA ASP A 281 -6.60 11.45 4.03
C ASP A 281 -5.59 10.33 3.73
N LEU A 282 -5.36 9.38 4.65
CA LEU A 282 -4.25 8.41 4.57
C LEU A 282 -4.09 7.77 3.18
N LEU A 283 -5.11 7.07 2.67
CA LEU A 283 -4.98 6.32 1.41
C LEU A 283 -4.71 7.26 0.24
N PHE A 284 -5.41 8.40 0.15
CA PHE A 284 -5.13 9.41 -0.88
C PHE A 284 -3.71 9.97 -0.78
N LYS A 285 -3.25 10.31 0.43
CA LYS A 285 -1.91 10.88 0.66
C LYS A 285 -0.79 9.89 0.35
N LEU A 286 -1.01 8.58 0.52
CA LEU A 286 -0.08 7.56 0.04
C LEU A 286 0.06 7.62 -1.48
N PHE A 287 -1.04 7.72 -2.23
CA PHE A 287 -0.97 7.94 -3.68
C PHE A 287 -0.30 9.27 -4.03
N LEU A 288 -0.50 10.33 -3.25
CA LEU A 288 0.11 11.62 -3.55
C LEU A 288 1.64 11.60 -3.38
N HIS A 289 2.13 11.02 -2.28
CA HIS A 289 3.52 11.18 -1.85
C HIS A 289 4.44 9.98 -2.15
N THR A 290 3.91 8.84 -2.59
CA THR A 290 4.71 7.61 -2.72
C THR A 290 4.74 7.11 -4.18
N PRO A 291 5.88 7.20 -4.89
CA PRO A 291 6.00 6.74 -6.28
C PRO A 291 5.80 5.22 -6.48
N ILE A 292 6.22 4.40 -5.52
CA ILE A 292 6.06 2.94 -5.53
C ILE A 292 5.19 2.52 -4.35
N LEU A 293 4.03 1.94 -4.67
CA LEU A 293 3.00 1.58 -3.71
C LEU A 293 2.85 0.06 -3.68
N ILE A 294 3.31 -0.57 -2.61
CA ILE A 294 3.02 -1.98 -2.34
C ILE A 294 2.09 -2.03 -1.14
N PHE A 295 0.78 -2.20 -1.37
CA PHE A 295 -0.18 -2.31 -0.27
C PHE A 295 -0.22 -3.73 0.26
N MET A 296 -0.12 -3.86 1.58
CA MET A 296 -0.42 -5.10 2.29
C MET A 296 -1.90 -5.12 2.68
N THR A 297 -2.59 -6.18 2.29
CA THR A 297 -3.95 -6.52 2.71
C THR A 297 -4.05 -8.03 2.91
N HIS A 298 -5.19 -8.54 3.39
CA HIS A 298 -5.39 -9.96 3.68
C HIS A 298 -6.68 -10.47 3.06
N MET A 299 -6.79 -11.79 2.86
CA MET A 299 -7.97 -12.45 2.30
C MET A 299 -9.29 -11.95 2.90
N SER A 300 -9.36 -11.80 4.22
CA SER A 300 -10.57 -11.40 4.93
C SER A 300 -11.04 -9.98 4.60
N ASN A 301 -10.14 -9.08 4.17
CA ASN A 301 -10.49 -7.74 3.71
C ASN A 301 -11.24 -7.75 2.35
N TYR A 302 -11.13 -8.84 1.58
CA TYR A 302 -11.81 -9.03 0.30
C TYR A 302 -13.05 -9.94 0.42
N ALA A 303 -13.27 -10.50 1.60
CA ALA A 303 -14.49 -11.21 2.00
C ALA A 303 -15.48 -10.26 2.68
N ASN A 304 -16.59 -10.79 3.20
CA ASN A 304 -17.59 -10.04 3.97
C ASN A 304 -18.12 -8.79 3.21
N ASP A 305 -17.71 -7.60 3.67
CA ASP A 305 -18.09 -6.29 3.15
C ASP A 305 -17.20 -5.83 1.97
N GLN A 306 -16.20 -6.62 1.58
CA GLN A 306 -15.33 -6.37 0.42
C GLN A 306 -14.59 -5.04 0.52
N LEU A 307 -14.03 -4.76 1.70
CA LEU A 307 -13.34 -3.51 2.02
C LEU A 307 -12.17 -3.23 1.09
N GLY A 308 -11.40 -4.26 0.70
CA GLY A 308 -10.29 -4.13 -0.24
C GLY A 308 -10.76 -3.59 -1.60
N GLN A 309 -11.77 -4.24 -2.19
CA GLN A 309 -12.38 -3.82 -3.45
C GLN A 309 -12.94 -2.39 -3.32
N TYR A 310 -13.72 -2.13 -2.27
CA TYR A 310 -14.30 -0.81 -2.03
C TYR A 310 -13.21 0.28 -1.94
N SER A 311 -12.13 0.03 -1.22
CA SER A 311 -11.06 0.99 -0.99
C SER A 311 -10.32 1.35 -2.26
N PHE A 312 -9.81 0.34 -2.99
CA PHE A 312 -8.99 0.59 -4.17
C PHE A 312 -9.79 1.10 -5.35
N GLU A 313 -11.03 0.61 -5.57
CA GLU A 313 -11.88 1.12 -6.66
C GLU A 313 -12.17 2.61 -6.49
N ASN A 314 -12.55 3.04 -5.27
CA ASN A 314 -12.87 4.43 -5.00
C ASN A 314 -11.62 5.31 -4.90
N ALA A 315 -10.50 4.79 -4.39
CA ALA A 315 -9.24 5.56 -4.33
C ALA A 315 -8.70 5.85 -5.73
N LEU A 316 -8.65 4.86 -6.62
CA LEU A 316 -8.21 5.06 -8.01
C LEU A 316 -9.13 6.03 -8.74
N GLN A 317 -10.45 5.92 -8.57
CA GLN A 317 -11.40 6.87 -9.13
C GLN A 317 -11.15 8.30 -8.62
N PHE A 318 -10.94 8.47 -7.32
CA PHE A 318 -10.71 9.79 -6.73
C PHE A 318 -9.39 10.40 -7.18
N VAL A 319 -8.30 9.63 -7.11
CA VAL A 319 -6.96 10.05 -7.54
C VAL A 319 -6.95 10.47 -9.01
N THR A 320 -7.51 9.65 -9.89
CA THR A 320 -7.52 9.95 -11.35
C THR A 320 -8.43 11.12 -11.71
N LYS A 321 -9.48 11.36 -10.92
CA LYS A 321 -10.39 12.50 -11.13
C LYS A 321 -9.76 13.83 -10.72
N TRP A 322 -8.97 13.85 -9.64
CA TRP A 322 -8.53 15.09 -8.99
C TRP A 322 -7.04 15.37 -9.13
N THR A 323 -6.27 14.49 -9.77
CA THR A 323 -4.82 14.66 -9.95
C THR A 323 -4.40 14.29 -11.37
N ASN A 324 -3.19 14.71 -11.75
CA ASN A 324 -2.54 14.29 -12.99
C ASN A 324 -1.65 13.05 -12.81
N LEU A 325 -1.83 12.29 -11.71
CA LEU A 325 -1.04 11.10 -11.44
C LEU A 325 -1.35 10.01 -12.45
N LYS A 326 -0.29 9.37 -12.95
CA LYS A 326 -0.38 8.27 -13.91
C LYS A 326 -0.17 6.96 -13.18
N LEU A 327 -1.19 6.13 -13.14
CA LEU A 327 -1.15 4.88 -12.40
C LEU A 327 -0.72 3.74 -13.34
N THR A 328 0.24 2.93 -12.89
CA THR A 328 0.76 1.78 -13.64
C THR A 328 1.03 0.62 -12.68
N THR A 329 1.35 -0.57 -13.21
CA THR A 329 1.78 -1.73 -12.44
C THR A 329 2.99 -2.37 -13.13
N LEU A 330 3.78 -3.14 -12.39
CA LEU A 330 4.91 -3.89 -12.91
C LEU A 330 4.99 -5.28 -12.27
N PRO A 331 5.61 -6.25 -12.96
CA PRO A 331 6.07 -7.48 -12.34
C PRO A 331 6.99 -7.19 -11.13
N PRO A 332 6.96 -8.02 -10.07
CA PRO A 332 7.70 -7.75 -8.82
C PRO A 332 9.19 -7.43 -9.00
N TYR A 333 9.91 -8.20 -9.82
CA TYR A 333 11.33 -7.94 -10.08
C TYR A 333 11.59 -6.58 -10.75
N GLU A 334 10.80 -6.20 -11.75
CA GLU A 334 10.97 -4.91 -12.43
C GLU A 334 10.56 -3.74 -11.53
N LEU A 335 9.50 -3.92 -10.72
CA LEU A 335 9.14 -2.97 -9.66
C LEU A 335 10.30 -2.75 -8.70
N ALA A 336 10.93 -3.84 -8.25
CA ALA A 336 12.06 -3.80 -7.34
C ALA A 336 13.28 -3.08 -7.94
N LYS A 337 13.63 -3.38 -9.19
CA LYS A 337 14.69 -2.64 -9.90
C LYS A 337 14.38 -1.15 -9.98
N GLN A 338 13.16 -0.79 -10.34
CA GLN A 338 12.78 0.61 -10.44
C GLN A 338 12.84 1.34 -9.08
N TYR A 339 12.52 0.65 -7.98
CA TYR A 339 12.72 1.17 -6.64
C TYR A 339 14.18 1.54 -6.39
N PHE A 340 15.11 0.60 -6.58
CA PHE A 340 16.53 0.86 -6.31
C PHE A 340 17.19 1.80 -7.32
N GLN A 341 16.60 2.01 -8.49
CA GLN A 341 16.99 3.10 -9.40
C GLN A 341 16.60 4.48 -8.84
N MET A 342 15.42 4.60 -8.22
CA MET A 342 14.98 5.84 -7.58
C MET A 342 15.68 6.10 -6.23
N TYR A 343 16.04 5.04 -5.51
CA TYR A 343 16.64 5.11 -4.19
C TYR A 343 17.99 4.35 -4.13
N PRO A 344 19.03 4.78 -4.89
CA PRO A 344 20.29 4.05 -5.01
C PRO A 344 21.07 3.94 -3.68
N HIS A 345 20.77 4.81 -2.72
CA HIS A 345 21.40 4.82 -1.39
C HIS A 345 20.79 3.79 -0.43
N GLU A 346 19.62 3.23 -0.74
CA GLU A 346 18.90 2.31 0.14
C GLU A 346 19.29 0.84 -0.09
N THR A 347 20.45 0.56 -0.65
CA THR A 347 20.85 -0.82 -0.99
C THR A 347 21.38 -1.61 0.20
N LYS A 348 21.92 -0.94 1.23
CA LYS A 348 22.51 -1.61 2.41
C LYS A 348 21.50 -1.67 3.55
N PRO A 349 21.28 -2.84 4.17
CA PRO A 349 20.43 -2.95 5.34
C PRO A 349 21.04 -2.17 6.52
N ILE A 350 20.18 -1.49 7.26
CA ILE A 350 20.53 -0.79 8.49
C ILE A 350 20.11 -1.68 9.64
N TRP A 351 21.09 -2.09 10.44
CA TRP A 351 20.87 -2.93 11.60
C TRP A 351 20.35 -2.07 12.75
N THR A 352 19.11 -2.29 13.16
CA THR A 352 18.52 -1.69 14.36
C THR A 352 18.57 -2.67 15.52
N ASN A 353 18.64 -2.16 16.74
CA ASN A 353 18.46 -3.00 17.93
C ASN A 353 16.98 -3.43 18.01
N PRO A 354 16.67 -4.73 17.87
CA PRO A 354 15.29 -5.20 17.91
C PRO A 354 14.63 -5.00 19.28
N CYS A 355 15.41 -4.83 20.35
CA CYS A 355 14.92 -4.54 21.70
C CYS A 355 14.58 -3.06 21.92
N GLU A 356 15.09 -2.15 21.08
CA GLU A 356 14.82 -0.71 21.21
C GLU A 356 13.50 -0.30 20.55
N TYR A 357 12.90 -1.18 19.73
CA TYR A 357 11.75 -0.83 18.90
C TYR A 357 10.56 -1.78 19.09
N ASN A 358 9.62 -1.36 19.95
CA ASN A 358 8.30 -1.97 20.21
C ASN A 358 8.32 -3.50 20.53
N SER A 359 7.24 -4.06 21.08
CA SER A 359 7.17 -5.51 21.31
C SER A 359 7.19 -6.31 20.00
N LYS A 360 6.81 -5.70 18.88
CA LYS A 360 6.56 -6.40 17.61
C LYS A 360 7.81 -7.01 16.98
N HIS A 361 8.96 -6.31 16.95
CA HIS A 361 10.21 -6.91 16.44
C HIS A 361 10.67 -8.08 17.31
N LEU A 362 10.45 -8.02 18.64
CA LEU A 362 10.71 -9.15 19.55
C LEU A 362 9.82 -10.35 19.23
N GLU A 363 8.56 -10.11 18.85
CA GLU A 363 7.59 -11.16 18.48
C GLU A 363 7.90 -11.86 17.15
N ILE A 364 8.83 -11.32 16.34
CA ILE A 364 9.26 -11.87 15.05
C ILE A 364 10.80 -12.03 14.93
N LEU A 365 11.53 -11.94 16.06
CA LEU A 365 12.97 -12.10 16.14
C LEU A 365 13.42 -13.51 15.78
N PRO A 366 14.22 -13.73 14.72
CA PRO A 366 14.62 -15.08 14.31
C PRO A 366 15.13 -15.98 15.46
N PRO A 367 14.89 -17.31 15.38
CA PRO A 367 15.16 -18.25 16.48
C PRO A 367 16.62 -18.40 16.88
#